data_AF-A0AAW4I3R0-F1
#
_entry.id   AF-A0AAW4I3R0-F1
#
_cell.length_a   1.000
_cell.length_b   1.000
_cell.length_c   1.000
_cell.angle_alpha   90.00
_cell.angle_beta   90.00
_cell.angle_gamma   90.00
#
_symmetry.space_group_name_H-M   'P 1'
#
loop_
_entity.id
_entity.type
_entity.pdbx_description
1 polymer ?
#
loop_
_entity_poly.entity_id
_entity_poly.type
_entity_poly.pdbx_seq_one_letter_code
_entity_poly.pdbx_strand_id
1 'polypeptide(L)'
;MKTPRSTKAEQSARSKREFTGTDNPRHLRAIAVLLRRPVPREQIDSIAGCSNGPDLIADLRRRGLGDDHLPCERIKFIDRDGNLCRPGVYSLTEKGRRMVYAWMAKRKQGGAV
;
A
#
# COMPACT_ATOMS: atom_id res chain seq x y z
N MET A 1 15.78 21.57 -39.62
CA MET A 1 14.97 20.48 -39.05
C MET A 1 15.59 20.08 -37.71
N LYS A 2 14.84 20.21 -36.62
CA LYS A 2 15.30 19.87 -35.26
C LYS A 2 14.73 18.48 -34.92
N THR A 3 15.55 17.45 -34.93
CA THR A 3 15.16 16.10 -34.52
C THR A 3 14.92 16.08 -33.00
N PRO A 4 13.84 15.46 -32.48
CA PRO A 4 13.62 15.38 -31.04
C PRO A 4 14.57 14.36 -30.42
N ARG A 5 15.16 14.76 -29.29
CA ARG A 5 16.09 13.97 -28.48
C ARG A 5 15.28 12.88 -27.77
N SER A 6 15.52 11.62 -28.14
CA SER A 6 14.88 10.45 -27.52
C SER A 6 15.26 10.37 -26.03
N THR A 7 14.29 10.55 -25.13
CA THR A 7 14.46 10.35 -23.68
C THR A 7 14.46 8.87 -23.35
N LYS A 8 15.59 8.20 -23.60
CA LYS A 8 15.83 6.79 -23.32
C LYS A 8 16.41 6.56 -21.91
N ALA A 9 15.83 7.18 -20.87
CA ALA A 9 16.48 7.22 -19.54
C ALA A 9 15.59 7.17 -18.28
N GLU A 10 14.30 6.82 -18.34
CA GLU A 10 13.48 6.63 -17.12
C GLU A 10 12.63 5.35 -17.13
N GLN A 11 13.12 4.30 -17.78
CA GLN A 11 12.56 2.95 -17.64
C GLN A 11 13.64 1.98 -17.18
N SER A 12 14.37 2.35 -16.12
CA SER A 12 15.17 1.38 -15.37
C SER A 12 14.22 0.46 -14.61
N ALA A 13 13.86 -0.65 -15.28
CA ALA A 13 13.29 -1.87 -14.73
C ALA A 13 12.50 -1.67 -13.42
N ARG A 14 11.21 -1.34 -13.55
CA ARG A 14 10.23 -1.57 -12.49
C ARG A 14 10.11 -3.08 -12.29
N SER A 15 11.14 -3.67 -11.67
CA SER A 15 11.18 -5.09 -11.42
C SER A 15 9.91 -5.43 -10.68
N LYS A 16 9.28 -6.55 -11.07
CA LYS A 16 8.18 -7.16 -10.33
C LYS A 16 8.70 -7.45 -8.92
N ARG A 17 8.69 -6.46 -8.02
CA ARG A 17 9.00 -6.69 -6.62
C ARG A 17 7.82 -7.47 -6.08
N GLU A 18 7.97 -8.78 -5.99
CA GLU A 18 7.01 -9.61 -5.27
C GLU A 18 6.91 -9.08 -3.83
N PHE A 19 5.71 -9.13 -3.27
CA PHE A 19 5.52 -8.74 -1.88
C PHE A 19 6.26 -9.75 -0.99
N THR A 20 7.28 -9.28 -0.26
CA THR A 20 8.14 -10.12 0.58
C THR A 20 7.47 -10.58 1.87
N GLY A 21 6.33 -9.97 2.21
CA GLY A 21 5.60 -10.30 3.43
C GLY A 21 6.14 -9.64 4.68
N THR A 22 5.54 -10.01 5.83
CA THR A 22 5.89 -9.46 7.14
C THR A 22 5.30 -10.29 8.27
N ASP A 23 6.00 -10.29 9.41
CA ASP A 23 5.59 -10.98 10.64
C ASP A 23 5.15 -9.98 11.72
N ASN A 24 5.23 -8.68 11.41
CA ASN A 24 4.87 -7.62 12.35
C ASN A 24 3.34 -7.63 12.58
N PRO A 25 2.85 -7.85 13.81
CA PRO A 25 1.42 -7.94 14.09
C PRO A 25 0.64 -6.67 13.74
N ARG A 26 1.30 -5.50 13.75
CA ARG A 26 0.67 -4.23 13.32
C ARG A 26 0.40 -4.22 11.82
N HIS A 27 1.36 -4.72 11.04
CA HIS A 27 1.20 -4.86 9.59
C HIS A 27 0.10 -5.85 9.26
N LEU A 28 0.06 -6.99 9.95
CA LEU A 28 -0.95 -8.03 9.73
C LEU A 28 -2.37 -7.49 9.97
N ARG A 29 -2.57 -6.71 11.04
CA ARG A 29 -3.86 -6.05 11.30
C ARG A 29 -4.25 -5.07 10.19
N ALA A 30 -3.32 -4.22 9.74
CA ALA A 30 -3.58 -3.30 8.65
C ALA A 30 -3.92 -4.02 7.33
N ILE A 31 -3.14 -5.05 6.95
CA ILE A 31 -3.36 -5.87 5.76
C ILE A 31 -4.75 -6.52 5.80
N ALA A 32 -5.14 -7.10 6.95
CA ALA A 32 -6.42 -7.78 7.09
C ALA A 32 -7.62 -6.86 6.79
N VAL A 33 -7.57 -5.59 7.23
CA VAL A 33 -8.63 -4.62 6.92
C VAL A 33 -8.54 -4.13 5.48
N LEU A 34 -7.34 -3.83 4.97
CA LEU A 34 -7.12 -3.35 3.61
C LEU A 34 -7.54 -4.36 2.53
N LEU A 35 -7.47 -5.67 2.82
CA LEU A 35 -8.00 -6.71 1.94
C LEU A 35 -9.53 -6.60 1.77
N ARG A 36 -10.24 -6.15 2.81
CA ARG A 36 -11.70 -6.07 2.87
C ARG A 36 -12.24 -4.76 2.31
N ARG A 37 -11.59 -3.63 2.60
CA ARG A 37 -12.07 -2.29 2.22
C ARG A 37 -10.94 -1.26 2.15
N PRO A 38 -11.15 -0.14 1.42
CA PRO A 38 -10.35 1.06 1.60
C PRO A 38 -10.42 1.60 3.03
N VAL A 39 -9.33 2.20 3.49
CA VAL A 39 -9.16 2.68 4.87
C VAL A 39 -8.66 4.12 4.85
N PRO A 40 -9.40 5.07 5.46
CA PRO A 40 -8.89 6.42 5.68
C PRO A 40 -7.60 6.40 6.49
N ARG A 41 -6.65 7.27 6.15
CA ARG A 41 -5.36 7.41 6.86
C ARG A 41 -5.53 7.47 8.38
N GLU A 42 -6.52 8.24 8.84
CA GLU A 42 -6.82 8.45 10.26
C GLU A 42 -7.19 7.16 11.00
N GLN A 43 -7.78 6.17 10.31
CA GLN A 43 -8.15 4.89 10.93
C GLN A 43 -6.96 3.93 11.04
N ILE A 44 -5.89 4.12 10.26
CA ILE A 44 -4.76 3.19 10.21
C ILE A 44 -4.11 3.05 11.59
N ASP A 45 -3.90 4.15 12.29
CA ASP A 45 -3.26 4.19 13.60
C ASP A 45 -4.00 3.31 14.62
N SER A 46 -5.32 3.48 14.70
CA SER A 46 -6.19 2.69 15.58
C SER A 46 -6.21 1.20 15.19
N ILE A 47 -6.39 0.90 13.89
CA ILE A 47 -6.42 -0.49 13.38
C ILE A 47 -5.10 -1.21 13.67
N ALA A 48 -3.99 -0.57 13.36
CA ALA A 48 -2.66 -1.13 13.49
C ALA A 48 -2.09 -1.00 14.92
N GLY A 49 -2.74 -0.25 15.82
CA GLY A 49 -2.26 0.00 17.18
C GLY A 49 -0.89 0.67 17.21
N CYS A 50 -0.74 1.75 16.45
CA CYS A 50 0.47 2.57 16.38
C CYS A 50 0.13 4.04 16.19
N SER A 51 1.07 4.94 16.49
CA SER A 51 0.90 6.40 16.35
C SER A 51 1.51 6.97 15.07
N ASN A 52 1.96 6.10 14.15
CA ASN A 52 2.56 6.49 12.87
C ASN A 52 2.20 5.46 11.77
N GLY A 53 0.90 5.27 11.54
CA GLY A 53 0.36 4.47 10.46
C GLY A 53 0.90 4.80 9.07
N PRO A 54 1.22 6.07 8.72
CA PRO A 54 1.85 6.40 7.45
C PRO A 54 3.20 5.70 7.23
N ASP A 55 4.05 5.60 8.25
CA ASP A 55 5.32 4.87 8.13
C ASP A 55 5.11 3.35 8.05
N LEU A 56 4.11 2.83 8.75
CA LEU A 56 3.68 1.43 8.59
C LEU A 56 3.27 1.12 7.15
N ILE A 57 2.47 2.00 6.53
CA ILE A 57 2.10 1.85 5.11
C ILE A 57 3.32 2.01 4.21
N ALA A 58 4.22 2.95 4.50
CA ALA A 58 5.47 3.11 3.76
C ALA A 58 6.32 1.83 3.81
N ASP A 59 6.38 1.15 4.95
CA ASP A 59 7.11 -0.11 5.07
C ASP A 59 6.47 -1.23 4.26
N LEU A 60 5.13 -1.35 4.29
CA LEU A 60 4.41 -2.29 3.43
C LEU A 60 4.65 -2.02 1.93
N ARG A 61 4.77 -0.76 1.54
CA ARG A 61 5.13 -0.38 0.17
C ARG A 61 6.57 -0.78 -0.16
N ARG A 62 7.53 -0.50 0.72
CA ARG A 62 8.94 -0.90 0.58
C ARG A 62 9.10 -2.43 0.44
N ARG A 63 8.22 -3.20 1.08
CA ARG A 63 8.15 -4.67 1.00
C ARG A 63 7.60 -5.22 -0.32
N GLY A 64 7.32 -4.37 -1.31
CA GLY A 64 6.99 -4.80 -2.66
C GLY A 64 5.60 -4.41 -3.13
N LEU A 65 4.72 -3.88 -2.26
CA LEU A 65 3.43 -3.36 -2.73
C LEU A 65 3.62 -2.06 -3.54
N GLY A 66 4.54 -1.18 -3.13
CA GLY A 66 4.72 0.12 -3.75
C GLY A 66 3.45 0.98 -3.78
N ASP A 67 3.56 2.17 -4.37
CA ASP A 67 2.41 3.08 -4.54
C ASP A 67 1.38 2.56 -5.57
N ASP A 68 1.80 1.71 -6.50
CA ASP A 68 0.90 1.11 -7.51
C ASP A 68 -0.07 0.07 -6.93
N HIS A 69 0.34 -0.64 -5.87
CA HIS A 69 -0.44 -1.74 -5.33
C HIS A 69 -1.00 -1.47 -3.94
N LEU A 70 -0.51 -0.41 -3.30
CA LEU A 70 -1.09 0.19 -2.10
C LEU A 70 -1.13 1.73 -2.25
N PRO A 71 -1.93 2.27 -3.18
CA PRO A 71 -2.05 3.71 -3.39
C PRO A 71 -2.64 4.46 -2.18
N CYS A 72 -2.52 5.79 -2.22
CA CYS A 72 -3.17 6.70 -1.28
C CYS A 72 -3.94 7.75 -2.07
N GLU A 73 -5.24 7.55 -2.21
CA GLU A 73 -6.11 8.48 -2.93
C GLU A 73 -6.51 9.64 -2.02
N ARG A 74 -6.44 10.86 -2.53
CA ARG A 74 -6.89 12.05 -1.79
C ARG A 74 -8.35 12.31 -2.13
N ILE A 75 -9.24 12.13 -1.16
CA ILE A 75 -10.68 12.38 -1.33
C ILE A 75 -11.02 13.81 -0.94
N LYS A 76 -12.08 14.39 -1.51
CA LYS A 76 -12.62 15.67 -1.02
C LYS A 76 -13.38 15.42 0.28
N PHE A 77 -13.08 16.17 1.33
CA PHE A 77 -13.76 16.10 2.61
C PHE A 77 -13.95 17.52 3.14
N ILE A 78 -15.05 17.77 3.83
CA ILE A 78 -15.27 19.02 4.56
C ILE A 78 -14.97 18.72 6.02
N ASP A 79 -14.03 19.47 6.60
CA ASP A 79 -13.67 19.28 8.00
C ASP A 79 -14.71 19.85 8.96
N ARG A 80 -14.44 19.73 10.26
CA ARG A 80 -15.33 20.17 11.33
C ARG A 80 -15.58 21.68 11.32
N ASP A 81 -14.67 22.45 10.75
CA ASP A 81 -14.73 23.91 10.69
C ASP A 81 -15.31 24.40 9.35
N GLY A 82 -15.81 23.47 8.51
CA GLY A 82 -16.42 23.79 7.22
C GLY A 82 -15.42 23.99 6.08
N ASN A 83 -14.13 23.72 6.30
CA ASN A 83 -13.11 23.94 5.28
C ASN A 83 -12.92 22.69 4.40
N LEU A 84 -12.64 22.94 3.11
CA LEU A 84 -12.29 21.87 2.19
C LEU A 84 -10.90 21.33 2.51
N CYS A 85 -10.84 20.05 2.85
CA CYS A 85 -9.59 19.33 3.01
C CYS A 85 -9.54 18.09 2.09
N ARG A 86 -8.38 17.44 2.10
CA ARG A 86 -8.11 16.31 1.20
C ARG A 86 -7.46 15.12 1.91
N PRO A 87 -8.15 14.45 2.85
CA PRO A 87 -7.56 13.31 3.56
C PRO A 87 -7.25 12.15 2.61
N GLY A 88 -6.25 11.36 2.98
CA GLY A 88 -5.81 10.20 2.22
C GLY A 88 -6.62 8.95 2.58
N VAL A 89 -6.92 8.12 1.58
CA VAL A 89 -7.52 6.79 1.73
C VAL A 89 -6.57 5.77 1.11
N TYR A 90 -6.15 4.80 1.90
CA TYR A 90 -5.35 3.69 1.44
C TYR A 90 -6.24 2.55 0.95
N SER A 91 -5.86 1.90 -0.13
CA SER A 91 -6.56 0.73 -0.66
C SER A 91 -5.56 -0.24 -1.30
N LEU A 92 -5.90 -1.52 -1.34
CA LEU A 92 -5.17 -2.47 -2.19
C LEU A 92 -5.83 -2.50 -3.57
N THR A 93 -5.04 -2.33 -4.62
CA THR A 93 -5.50 -2.63 -5.98
C THR A 93 -5.72 -4.12 -6.15
N GLU A 94 -6.39 -4.55 -7.22
CA GLU A 94 -6.56 -5.99 -7.49
C GLU A 94 -5.23 -6.75 -7.53
N LYS A 95 -4.22 -6.16 -8.18
CA LYS A 95 -2.88 -6.74 -8.23
C LYS A 95 -2.23 -6.79 -6.84
N GLY A 96 -2.39 -5.75 -6.02
CA GLY A 96 -1.93 -5.75 -4.63
C GLY A 96 -2.56 -6.85 -3.79
N ARG A 97 -3.88 -7.03 -3.92
CA ARG A 97 -4.61 -8.14 -3.26
C ARG A 97 -4.04 -9.50 -3.69
N ARG A 98 -3.83 -9.72 -4.99
CA ARG A 98 -3.23 -10.97 -5.52
C ARG A 98 -1.83 -11.22 -4.94
N MET A 99 -1.01 -10.19 -4.83
CA MET A 99 0.34 -10.32 -4.24
C MET A 99 0.30 -10.72 -2.76
N VAL A 100 -0.61 -10.11 -1.98
CA VAL A 100 -0.81 -10.47 -0.57
C VAL A 100 -1.31 -11.91 -0.44
N TYR A 101 -2.29 -12.32 -1.25
CA TYR A 101 -2.80 -13.69 -1.22
C TYR A 101 -1.75 -14.73 -1.63
N ALA A 102 -0.95 -14.44 -2.65
CA ALA A 102 0.15 -15.31 -3.07
C ALA A 102 1.17 -15.51 -1.93
N TRP A 103 1.52 -14.44 -1.21
CA TRP A 103 2.35 -14.53 -0.02
C TRP A 103 1.70 -15.37 1.10
N MET A 104 0.42 -15.14 1.41
CA MET A 104 -0.30 -15.91 2.42
C MET A 104 -0.36 -17.41 2.08
N ALA A 105 -0.52 -17.76 0.81
CA ALA A 105 -0.52 -19.14 0.34
C ALA A 105 0.86 -19.81 0.51
N LYS A 106 1.95 -19.13 0.09
CA LYS A 106 3.33 -19.59 0.32
C LYS A 106 3.60 -19.83 1.82
N ARG A 107 3.09 -18.95 2.68
CA ARG A 107 3.26 -19.04 4.13
C ARG A 107 2.55 -20.25 4.76
N LYS A 108 1.38 -20.63 4.26
CA LYS A 108 0.67 -21.84 4.71
C LYS A 108 1.37 -23.12 4.27
N GLN A 109 1.95 -23.14 3.06
CA GLN A 109 2.67 -24.29 2.52
C GLN A 109 3.98 -24.55 3.28
N GLY A 110 4.67 -23.51 3.73
CA GLY A 110 5.90 -23.63 4.54
C GLY A 110 5.66 -23.89 6.04
N GLY A 111 4.41 -23.88 6.50
CA GLY A 111 4.01 -24.19 7.88
C GLY A 111 3.46 -25.61 8.06
N ALA A 112 3.50 -26.44 7.01
CA ALA A 112 3.24 -27.87 7.10
C ALA A 112 4.54 -28.58 7.51
N VAL A 113 4.84 -28.56 8.81
CA VAL A 113 5.84 -29.41 9.47
C VAL A 113 5.24 -29.98 10.74
#